data_AF-A0A0P7Y5R8-F1
#
_entry.id   AF-A0A0P7Y5R8-F1
#
_cell.length_a   1.000
_cell.length_b   1.000
_cell.length_c   1.000
_cell.angle_alpha   90.00
_cell.angle_beta   90.00
_cell.angle_gamma   90.00
#
_symmetry.space_group_name_H-M   'P 1'
#
loop_
_entity.id
_entity.type
_entity.pdbx_description
1 polymer ?
#
loop_
_entity_poly.entity_id
_entity_poly.type
_entity_poly.pdbx_seq_one_letter_code
_entity_poly.pdbx_strand_id
1 'polypeptide(L)'
;MRTRACMSEHTYEHTDEPDSLSGPQEHSIETPHGLLHVTLHGTGNTRRPAILTYHDVGLESKSCFSALFKFEEMQEIVKNFTVVHIDAPGQEEGAAAYPAG
;
A
#
# COMPACT_ATOMS: atom_id res chain seq x y z
N MET A 1 14.84 32.38 -8.91
CA MET A 1 15.13 30.98 -9.28
C MET A 1 14.46 30.07 -8.26
N ARG A 2 13.34 29.43 -8.64
CA ARG A 2 12.73 28.32 -7.88
C ARG A 2 12.61 27.18 -8.88
N THR A 3 13.30 26.09 -8.61
CA THR A 3 13.23 24.86 -9.40
C THR A 3 11.84 24.26 -9.22
N ARG A 4 11.08 24.16 -10.31
CA ARG A 4 9.86 23.36 -10.39
C ARG A 4 10.26 21.89 -10.26
N ALA A 5 9.75 21.20 -9.25
CA ALA A 5 9.63 19.75 -9.31
C ALA A 5 8.65 19.44 -10.44
N CYS A 6 9.08 18.63 -11.41
CA CYS A 6 8.25 18.16 -12.50
C CYS A 6 7.27 17.14 -11.92
N MET A 7 6.10 17.60 -11.49
CA MET A 7 4.95 16.74 -11.30
C MET A 7 4.31 16.59 -12.67
N SER A 8 4.54 15.45 -13.31
CA SER A 8 3.82 15.08 -14.53
C SER A 8 2.34 14.95 -14.19
N GLU A 9 1.54 15.87 -14.72
CA GLU A 9 0.09 15.83 -14.74
C GLU A 9 -0.35 14.56 -15.49
N HIS A 10 -0.65 13.50 -14.76
CA HIS A 10 -1.53 12.44 -15.25
C HIS A 10 -2.88 12.70 -14.60
N THR A 11 -3.80 13.18 -15.43
CA THR A 11 -5.23 13.23 -15.15
C THR A 11 -5.71 11.85 -14.72
N TYR A 12 -5.96 11.64 -13.42
CA TYR A 12 -6.77 10.51 -12.95
C TYR A 12 -8.21 10.82 -13.34
N GLU A 13 -8.64 10.35 -14.51
CA GLU A 13 -10.06 10.33 -14.87
C GLU A 13 -10.77 9.39 -13.90
N HIS A 14 -11.67 9.97 -13.10
CA HIS A 14 -12.54 9.27 -12.16
C HIS A 14 -13.72 8.68 -12.94
N THR A 15 -13.60 7.42 -13.33
CA THR A 15 -14.77 6.58 -13.65
C THR A 15 -15.25 5.93 -12.36
N ASP A 16 -16.38 6.41 -11.83
CA ASP A 16 -17.16 5.76 -10.77
C ASP A 16 -17.76 4.44 -11.31
N GLU A 17 -16.94 3.40 -11.45
CA GLU A 17 -17.43 2.01 -11.56
C GLU A 17 -17.48 1.41 -10.14
N PRO A 18 -18.58 0.77 -9.73
CA PRO A 18 -18.66 0.18 -8.40
C PRO A 18 -17.72 -1.02 -8.34
N ASP A 19 -16.55 -0.83 -7.73
CA ASP A 19 -15.48 -1.81 -7.63
C ASP A 19 -15.91 -3.00 -6.75
N SER A 20 -16.70 -3.88 -7.34
CA SER A 20 -17.05 -5.18 -6.80
C SER A 20 -15.84 -6.11 -6.97
N LEU A 21 -15.11 -6.32 -5.86
CA LEU A 21 -14.14 -7.40 -5.64
C LEU A 21 -12.87 -7.39 -6.50
N SER A 22 -12.18 -6.25 -6.65
CA SER A 22 -10.77 -6.30 -7.07
C SER A 22 -9.94 -6.91 -5.93
N GLY A 23 -9.17 -7.98 -6.21
CA GLY A 23 -8.21 -8.54 -5.27
C GLY A 23 -7.13 -7.54 -4.83
N PRO A 24 -6.16 -7.95 -3.98
CA PRO A 24 -5.02 -7.11 -3.64
C PRO A 24 -4.34 -6.54 -4.88
N GLN A 25 -4.03 -5.24 -4.85
CA GLN A 25 -3.25 -4.57 -5.90
C GLN A 25 -1.85 -4.27 -5.37
N GLU A 26 -0.83 -4.86 -5.98
CA GLU A 26 0.58 -4.65 -5.62
C GLU A 26 1.19 -3.52 -6.46
N HIS A 27 1.94 -2.64 -5.81
CA HIS A 27 2.61 -1.52 -6.44
C HIS A 27 4.04 -1.37 -5.92
N SER A 28 4.94 -0.94 -6.82
CA SER A 28 6.29 -0.51 -6.47
C SER A 28 6.38 1.00 -6.62
N ILE A 29 6.65 1.71 -5.54
CA ILE A 29 6.69 3.18 -5.48
C ILE A 29 8.14 3.64 -5.39
N GLU A 30 8.57 4.46 -6.35
CA GLU A 30 9.88 5.10 -6.28
C GLU A 30 9.88 6.20 -5.20
N THR A 31 10.84 6.12 -4.29
CA THR A 31 11.10 7.16 -3.29
C THR A 31 12.55 7.66 -3.42
N PRO A 32 12.90 8.82 -2.84
CA PRO A 32 14.29 9.27 -2.78
C PRO A 32 15.25 8.30 -2.08
N HIS A 33 14.72 7.32 -1.35
CA HIS A 33 15.48 6.33 -0.58
C HIS A 33 15.42 4.92 -1.18
N GLY A 34 14.88 4.77 -2.40
CA GLY A 34 14.76 3.49 -3.09
C GLY A 34 13.30 3.12 -3.38
N LEU A 35 13.12 1.89 -3.88
CA LEU A 35 11.82 1.34 -4.23
C LEU A 35 11.10 0.86 -2.96
N LEU A 36 9.81 1.15 -2.86
CA LEU A 36 8.95 0.70 -1.77
C LEU A 36 7.84 -0.19 -2.32
N HIS A 37 7.76 -1.43 -1.85
CA HIS A 37 6.66 -2.33 -2.18
C HIS A 37 5.46 -2.05 -1.29
N VAL A 38 4.28 -1.94 -1.91
CA VAL A 38 3.02 -1.76 -1.18
C VAL A 38 1.91 -2.63 -1.78
N THR A 39 1.00 -3.09 -0.92
CA THR A 39 -0.22 -3.80 -1.32
C THR A 39 -1.45 -3.01 -0.89
N LEU A 40 -2.35 -2.75 -1.84
CA LEU A 40 -3.59 -2.01 -1.65
C LEU A 40 -4.78 -2.97 -1.58
N HIS A 41 -5.63 -2.76 -0.58
CA HIS A 41 -6.91 -3.44 -0.42
C HIS A 41 -8.05 -2.44 -0.20
N GLY A 42 -9.27 -2.87 -0.52
CA GLY A 42 -10.49 -2.12 -0.21
C GLY A 42 -10.85 -1.10 -1.29
N THR A 43 -11.74 -0.18 -0.94
CA THR A 43 -12.40 0.68 -1.93
C THR A 43 -11.45 1.75 -2.45
N GLY A 44 -11.46 2.04 -3.75
CA GLY A 44 -10.73 3.17 -4.37
C GLY A 44 -11.26 4.56 -4.01
N ASN A 45 -12.03 4.70 -2.92
CA ASN A 45 -12.61 5.97 -2.51
C ASN A 45 -11.55 6.88 -1.88
N THR A 46 -10.94 7.72 -2.72
CA THR A 46 -9.90 8.69 -2.34
C THR A 46 -10.39 9.81 -1.40
N ARG A 47 -11.69 9.90 -1.11
CA ARG A 47 -12.25 10.90 -0.18
C ARG A 47 -12.13 10.49 1.28
N ARG A 48 -11.90 9.21 1.57
CA ARG A 48 -11.66 8.72 2.93
C ARG A 48 -10.16 8.56 3.15
N PRO A 49 -9.64 8.81 4.38
CA PRO A 49 -8.23 8.60 4.66
C PRO A 49 -7.88 7.12 4.49
N ALA A 50 -6.62 6.82 4.17
CA ALA A 50 -6.17 5.43 4.12
C ALA A 50 -5.79 4.92 5.52
N ILE A 51 -6.01 3.63 5.76
CA ILE A 51 -5.39 2.91 6.88
C ILE A 51 -4.05 2.39 6.36
N LEU A 52 -2.97 2.91 6.92
CA LEU A 52 -1.61 2.52 6.55
C LEU A 52 -1.03 1.59 7.61
N THR A 53 -0.38 0.52 7.16
CA THR A 53 0.27 -0.45 8.04
C THR A 53 1.73 -0.61 7.65
N TYR A 54 2.56 -0.72 8.68
CA TYR A 54 4.00 -0.94 8.56
C TYR A 54 4.37 -1.99 9.60
N HIS A 55 4.92 -3.12 9.16
CA HIS A 55 5.14 -4.28 10.02
C HIS A 55 6.38 -4.10 10.92
N ASP A 56 6.47 -4.93 11.96
CA ASP A 56 7.63 -4.96 12.85
C ASP A 56 8.82 -5.71 12.20
N VAL A 57 10.00 -5.52 12.77
CA VAL A 57 11.26 -6.16 12.34
C VAL A 57 11.17 -7.67 12.47
N GLY A 58 11.65 -8.39 11.45
CA GLY A 58 11.63 -9.85 11.44
C GLY A 58 10.25 -10.46 11.15
N LEU A 59 9.25 -9.64 10.85
CA LEU A 59 7.95 -10.06 10.33
C LEU A 59 7.78 -9.63 8.88
N GLU A 60 6.74 -10.19 8.27
CA GLU A 60 6.22 -9.84 6.95
C GLU A 60 4.88 -9.12 7.16
N SER A 61 4.44 -8.26 6.24
CA SER A 61 3.14 -7.57 6.37
C SER A 61 1.99 -8.53 6.69
N LYS A 62 1.92 -9.66 5.97
CA LYS A 62 0.90 -10.68 6.16
C LYS A 62 0.94 -11.31 7.56
N SER A 63 2.11 -11.68 8.06
CA SER A 63 2.23 -12.33 9.37
C SER A 63 1.98 -11.34 10.51
N CYS A 64 2.35 -10.07 10.33
CA CYS A 64 2.11 -9.01 11.31
C CYS A 64 0.64 -8.62 11.44
N PHE A 65 -0.12 -8.57 10.34
CA PHE A 65 -1.46 -7.97 10.33
C PHE A 65 -2.62 -8.93 10.02
N SER A 66 -2.36 -10.14 9.53
CA SER A 66 -3.45 -11.05 9.13
C SER A 66 -4.39 -11.37 10.29
N ALA A 67 -3.89 -11.49 11.53
CA ALA A 67 -4.73 -11.72 12.69
C ALA A 67 -5.70 -10.56 12.92
N LEU A 68 -5.22 -9.30 12.83
CA LEU A 68 -6.04 -8.10 13.02
C LEU A 68 -7.14 -7.98 11.96
N PHE A 69 -6.79 -8.09 10.67
CA PHE A 69 -7.76 -7.88 9.58
C PHE A 69 -8.70 -9.06 9.33
N LYS A 70 -8.48 -10.21 9.98
CA LYS A 70 -9.40 -11.34 9.95
C LYS A 70 -10.51 -11.26 11.00
N PHE A 71 -10.42 -10.35 11.99
CA PHE A 71 -11.51 -10.13 12.93
C PHE A 71 -12.71 -9.47 12.24
N GLU A 72 -13.92 -10.00 12.47
CA GLU A 72 -15.16 -9.50 11.86
C GLU A 72 -15.38 -8.00 12.13
N GLU A 73 -15.09 -7.54 13.36
CA GLU A 73 -15.17 -6.13 13.73
C GLU A 73 -14.25 -5.26 12.87
N MET A 74 -13.03 -5.75 12.61
CA MET A 74 -12.08 -5.03 11.77
C MET A 74 -12.51 -5.04 10.31
N GLN A 75 -13.10 -6.14 9.81
CA GLN A 75 -13.65 -6.23 8.45
C GLN A 75 -14.75 -5.18 8.20
N GLU A 76 -15.63 -4.99 9.17
CA GLU A 76 -16.69 -3.97 9.12
C GLU A 76 -16.13 -2.53 9.10
N ILE A 77 -14.98 -2.31 9.74
CA ILE A 77 -14.27 -1.04 9.68
C ILE A 77 -13.64 -0.86 8.30
N VAL A 78 -12.75 -1.78 7.88
CA VAL A 78 -11.91 -1.60 6.68
C VAL A 78 -12.67 -1.56 5.38
N LYS A 79 -13.90 -2.11 5.30
CA LYS A 79 -14.71 -2.03 4.06
C LYS A 79 -14.97 -0.60 3.58
N ASN A 80 -14.83 0.38 4.47
CA ASN A 80 -15.03 1.79 4.17
C ASN A 80 -13.72 2.56 3.95
N PHE A 81 -12.56 1.91 4.00
CA PHE A 81 -11.26 2.56 3.87
C PHE A 81 -10.43 1.86 2.80
N THR A 82 -9.54 2.61 2.16
CA THR A 82 -8.40 1.99 1.48
C THR A 82 -7.42 1.54 2.55
N VAL A 83 -6.98 0.29 2.49
CA VAL A 83 -5.93 -0.25 3.35
C VAL A 83 -4.65 -0.37 2.52
N VAL A 84 -3.56 0.21 3.01
CA VAL A 84 -2.25 0.18 2.38
C VAL A 84 -1.29 -0.58 3.30
N HIS A 85 -0.81 -1.71 2.83
CA HIS A 85 0.24 -2.47 3.46
C HIS A 85 1.58 -2.05 2.87
N ILE A 86 2.49 -1.58 3.72
CA ILE A 86 3.86 -1.27 3.32
C ILE A 86 4.74 -2.42 3.78
N ASP A 87 5.52 -2.96 2.85
CA ASP A 87 6.64 -3.84 3.18
C ASP A 87 7.89 -2.99 3.39
N ALA A 88 8.60 -3.25 4.48
CA ALA A 88 9.89 -2.60 4.72
C ALA A 88 10.86 -2.97 3.58
N PRO A 89 11.75 -2.05 3.16
CA PRO A 89 12.66 -2.32 2.03
C PRO A 89 13.48 -3.60 2.21
N GLY A 90 13.40 -4.51 1.23
CA GLY A 90 14.10 -5.78 1.26
C GLY A 90 13.43 -6.85 2.12
N GLN A 91 12.23 -6.59 2.65
CA GLN A 91 11.41 -7.54 3.41
C GLN A 91 10.14 -7.96 2.66
N GLU A 92 9.93 -7.48 1.43
CA GLU A 92 8.88 -7.97 0.55
C GLU A 92 9.10 -9.44 0.14
N GLU A 93 8.02 -10.14 -0.20
CA GLU A 93 8.11 -11.54 -0.64
C GLU A 93 8.97 -11.66 -1.90
N GLY A 94 10.03 -12.47 -1.83
CA GLY A 94 10.96 -12.65 -2.94
C GLY A 94 12.00 -11.54 -3.10
N ALA A 95 12.16 -10.65 -2.11
CA ALA A 95 13.19 -9.62 -2.10
C ALA A 95 14.60 -10.20 -2.34
N ALA A 96 15.37 -9.51 -3.19
CA ALA A 96 16.78 -9.84 -3.37
C ALA A 96 17.59 -9.42 -2.14
N ALA A 97 18.59 -10.21 -1.77
CA ALA A 97 19.51 -9.83 -0.71
C ALA A 97 20.26 -8.54 -1.09
N TYR A 98 20.37 -7.61 -0.14
CA TYR A 98 21.21 -6.43 -0.33
C TYR A 98 22.68 -6.83 -0.59
N PRO A 99 23.40 -6.06 -1.42
CA PRO A 99 24.82 -6.33 -1.67
C PRO A 99 25.60 -6.31 -0.36
N ALA A 100 26.61 -7.17 -0.28
CA ALA A 100 27.57 -7.11 0.82
C ALA A 100 28.27 -5.75 0.81
N GLY A 101 28.30 -5.10 1.98
CA GLY A 101 28.96 -3.80 2.17
C GLY A 101 30.48 -3.85 2.04
#